data_AF-A0A133UW58-F1
#
_entry.id   AF-A0A133UW58-F1
#
_cell.length_a   1.000
_cell.length_b   1.000
_cell.length_c   1.000
_cell.angle_alpha   90.00
_cell.angle_beta   90.00
_cell.angle_gamma   90.00
#
_symmetry.space_group_name_H-M   'P 1'
#
loop_
_entity.id
_entity.type
_entity.pdbx_description
1 polymer ?
#
loop_
_entity_poly.entity_id
_entity_poly.type
_entity_poly.pdbx_seq_one_letter_code
_entity_poly.pdbx_strand_id
1 'polypeptide(L)'
;MVEFGINRKEHPPSVFLWGGPGIGKSAIIRQIVEELGMNPQESFIDLRLTQLDPVDLRGLPRLESKDYVEWATPHFLPREGRGVLFLDELNLAPGAVQNAAYQLILDRKLGDYELPDRWVMISAGNRAEDRAGVHPMKAPLSNRFIHWEVETDLEDWKDWAYDNGIDRRVIGFLNFKPSMLYRFEEEKGRHAFPTPRTWERVSDLLKMGLSDTEDIASAVGLGAAREFKAYVRMKDDLPDVDAILEGKNEVPEDLDKLHALVSSMVQKASEMGGYEERIVEYANLLPAEFAVLLVKDSLRAGIPVQTTQKFKEFSEKHKDLILDEESKRKTEGSENP
;
A
#
# COMPACT_ATOMS: atom_id res chain seq x y z
N MET A 1 7.83 20.13 1.14
CA MET A 1 8.75 20.32 0.00
C MET A 1 10.09 19.73 0.37
N VAL A 2 10.43 18.56 -0.15
CA VAL A 2 11.78 18.00 0.00
C VAL A 2 12.67 18.76 -0.99
N GLU A 3 13.43 19.74 -0.50
CA GLU A 3 14.45 20.37 -1.33
C GLU A 3 15.58 19.35 -1.54
N PHE A 4 15.72 18.84 -2.77
CA PHE A 4 16.92 18.09 -3.16
C PHE A 4 18.10 19.01 -2.91
N GLY A 5 19.05 18.62 -2.05
CA GLY A 5 20.12 19.49 -1.59
C GLY A 5 20.95 20.01 -2.77
N ILE A 6 20.63 21.21 -3.26
CA ILE A 6 21.29 21.81 -4.43
C ILE A 6 22.57 22.59 -4.03
N ASN A 7 23.02 22.53 -2.78
CA ASN A 7 24.11 23.42 -2.33
C ASN A 7 25.00 22.97 -1.16
N ARG A 8 24.86 21.74 -0.63
CA ARG A 8 25.75 21.28 0.47
C ARG A 8 26.76 20.26 -0.03
N LYS A 9 28.04 20.50 0.29
CA LYS A 9 29.13 19.49 0.32
C LYS A 9 28.88 18.35 1.33
N GLU A 10 27.74 18.36 2.00
CA GLU A 10 27.29 17.33 2.95
C GLU A 10 26.09 16.64 2.33
N HIS A 11 26.29 15.42 1.84
CA HIS A 11 25.20 14.58 1.38
C HIS A 11 24.37 14.12 2.59
N PRO A 12 23.03 14.02 2.46
CA PRO A 12 22.23 13.40 3.49
C PRO A 12 22.70 11.96 3.72
N PRO A 13 22.58 11.42 4.94
CA PRO A 13 22.88 10.02 5.19
C PRO A 13 22.03 9.13 4.28
N SER A 14 22.61 8.01 3.84
CA SER A 14 21.89 7.04 3.02
C SER A 14 20.68 6.49 3.77
N VAL A 15 19.55 6.33 3.08
CA VAL A 15 18.32 5.78 3.66
C VAL A 15 18.21 4.30 3.34
N PHE A 16 17.79 3.50 4.32
CA PHE A 16 17.44 2.09 4.14
C PHE A 16 15.96 1.89 4.43
N LEU A 17 15.22 1.43 3.42
CA LEU A 17 13.80 1.08 3.52
C LEU A 17 13.63 -0.40 3.86
N TRP A 18 13.12 -0.66 5.05
CA TRP A 18 12.68 -1.99 5.48
C TRP A 18 11.22 -2.20 5.14
N GLY A 19 10.86 -3.40 4.70
CA GLY A 19 9.47 -3.80 4.61
C GLY A 19 9.29 -5.05 3.78
N GLY A 20 8.09 -5.62 3.84
CA GLY A 20 7.75 -6.85 3.15
C GLY A 20 7.86 -6.77 1.62
N PRO A 21 7.83 -7.92 0.93
CA PRO A 21 7.75 -7.96 -0.52
C PRO A 21 6.39 -7.42 -1.00
N GLY A 22 6.40 -6.70 -2.14
CA GLY A 22 5.14 -6.31 -2.80
C GLY A 22 4.38 -5.14 -2.16
N ILE A 23 4.94 -4.46 -1.16
CA ILE A 23 4.33 -3.28 -0.49
C ILE A 23 4.51 -1.95 -1.24
N GLY A 24 5.29 -1.93 -2.34
CA GLY A 24 5.43 -0.73 -3.17
C GLY A 24 6.67 0.14 -2.93
N LYS A 25 7.70 -0.32 -2.18
CA LYS A 25 8.94 0.47 -1.91
C LYS A 25 9.51 1.19 -3.14
N SER A 26 9.79 0.47 -4.23
CA SER A 26 10.33 1.07 -5.47
C SER A 26 9.32 1.97 -6.19
N ALA A 27 8.01 1.68 -6.07
CA ALA A 27 6.95 2.49 -6.66
C ALA A 27 6.82 3.84 -5.94
N ILE A 28 6.92 3.85 -4.61
CA ILE A 28 6.92 5.07 -3.79
C ILE A 28 8.09 5.98 -4.19
N ILE A 29 9.31 5.42 -4.33
CA ILE A 29 10.47 6.22 -4.74
C ILE A 29 10.31 6.77 -6.16
N ARG A 30 9.75 5.97 -7.09
CA ARG A 30 9.45 6.43 -8.44
C ARG A 30 8.46 7.60 -8.43
N GLN A 31 7.37 7.48 -7.66
CA GLN A 31 6.36 8.54 -7.54
C GLN A 31 6.96 9.82 -6.95
N ILE A 32 7.80 9.71 -5.93
CA ILE A 32 8.50 10.87 -5.36
C ILE A 32 9.33 11.59 -6.44
N VAL A 33 10.03 10.84 -7.31
CA VAL A 33 10.79 11.42 -8.43
C VAL A 33 9.87 12.20 -9.38
N GLU A 34 8.68 11.70 -9.69
CA GLU A 34 7.67 12.40 -10.51
C GLU A 34 7.16 13.68 -9.83
N GLU A 35 6.79 13.61 -8.55
CA GLU A 35 6.27 14.74 -7.76
C GLU A 35 7.27 15.90 -7.65
N LEU A 36 8.57 15.59 -7.75
CA LEU A 36 9.64 16.59 -7.78
C LEU A 36 9.87 17.21 -9.16
N GLY A 37 9.02 16.89 -10.13
CA GLY A 37 9.10 17.38 -11.51
C GLY A 37 10.29 16.79 -12.27
N MET A 38 10.75 15.59 -11.91
CA MET A 38 11.79 14.88 -12.64
C MET A 38 11.17 13.75 -13.48
N ASN A 39 11.81 13.44 -14.61
CA ASN A 39 11.41 12.31 -15.44
C ASN A 39 11.97 11.01 -14.82
N PRO A 40 11.13 10.04 -14.38
CA PRO A 40 11.61 8.81 -13.77
C PRO A 40 12.43 7.93 -14.70
N GLN A 41 12.18 7.98 -16.01
CA GLN A 41 12.98 7.21 -16.96
C GLN A 41 14.45 7.66 -16.99
N GLU A 42 14.73 8.91 -16.59
CA GLU A 42 16.07 9.49 -16.57
C GLU A 42 16.63 9.65 -15.15
N SER A 43 15.75 9.83 -14.16
CA SER A 43 16.10 10.26 -12.80
C SER A 43 15.82 9.20 -11.74
N PHE A 44 15.36 8.00 -12.13
CA PHE A 44 15.17 6.87 -11.21
C PHE A 44 15.86 5.62 -11.77
N ILE A 45 16.95 5.22 -11.12
CA ILE A 45 17.71 4.01 -11.48
C ILE A 45 17.47 2.97 -10.40
N ASP A 46 16.75 1.89 -10.75
CA ASP A 46 16.46 0.75 -9.87
C ASP A 46 17.44 -0.39 -10.16
N LEU A 47 18.38 -0.62 -9.23
CA LEU A 47 19.36 -1.70 -9.28
C LEU A 47 18.99 -2.80 -8.29
N ARG A 48 18.59 -3.95 -8.81
CA ARG A 48 18.38 -5.16 -8.01
C ARG A 48 19.69 -5.87 -7.78
N LEU A 49 20.23 -5.76 -6.57
CA LEU A 49 21.57 -6.26 -6.26
C LEU A 49 21.66 -7.80 -6.27
N THR A 50 20.54 -8.50 -6.11
CA THR A 50 20.46 -9.96 -6.26
C THR A 50 20.71 -10.45 -7.69
N GLN A 51 20.62 -9.57 -8.68
CA GLN A 51 20.80 -9.90 -10.10
C GLN A 51 22.18 -9.53 -10.64
N LEU A 52 23.05 -8.97 -9.79
CA LEU A 52 24.37 -8.48 -10.19
C LEU A 52 25.47 -9.36 -9.61
N ASP A 53 26.59 -9.43 -10.32
CA ASP A 53 27.88 -9.83 -9.78
C ASP A 53 28.68 -8.60 -9.30
N PRO A 54 29.69 -8.77 -8.42
CA PRO A 54 30.49 -7.66 -7.92
C PRO A 54 31.19 -6.85 -9.03
N VAL A 55 31.54 -7.52 -10.13
CA VAL A 55 32.17 -6.91 -11.31
C VAL A 55 31.19 -6.04 -12.10
N ASP A 56 29.89 -6.35 -12.07
CA ASP A 56 28.88 -5.57 -12.78
C ASP A 56 28.74 -4.18 -12.16
N LEU A 57 28.91 -4.05 -10.85
CA LEU A 57 28.94 -2.75 -10.17
C LEU A 57 30.24 -1.98 -10.44
N ARG A 58 31.39 -2.66 -10.36
CA ARG A 58 32.72 -2.03 -10.48
C ARG A 58 33.07 -1.65 -11.92
N GLY A 59 32.51 -2.35 -12.90
CA GLY A 59 32.88 -2.23 -14.30
C GLY A 59 33.91 -3.26 -14.73
N LEU A 60 34.24 -3.24 -16.03
CA LEU A 60 35.18 -4.17 -16.63
C LEU A 60 36.53 -3.49 -16.91
N PRO A 61 37.67 -4.17 -16.71
CA PRO A 61 38.97 -3.63 -17.07
C PRO A 61 39.09 -3.53 -18.59
N ARG A 62 39.49 -2.35 -19.08
CA ARG A 62 39.80 -2.06 -20.47
C ARG A 62 41.26 -1.64 -20.57
N LEU A 63 42.02 -2.27 -21.46
CA LEU A 63 43.37 -1.84 -21.77
C LEU A 63 43.29 -0.53 -22.55
N GLU A 64 43.78 0.56 -21.95
CA GLU A 64 43.94 1.85 -22.62
C GLU A 64 45.34 1.94 -23.27
N SER A 65 46.32 1.20 -22.73
CA SER A 65 47.60 0.94 -23.37
C SER A 65 48.16 -0.42 -22.97
N LYS A 66 49.37 -0.76 -23.46
CA LYS A 66 50.03 -2.05 -23.17
C LYS A 66 50.25 -2.29 -21.67
N ASP A 67 50.53 -1.25 -20.91
CA ASP A 67 50.90 -1.32 -19.50
C ASP A 67 49.93 -0.55 -18.58
N TYR A 68 48.76 -0.13 -19.10
CA TYR A 68 47.77 0.65 -18.37
C TYR A 68 46.33 0.15 -18.61
N VAL A 69 45.63 -0.14 -17.51
CA VAL A 69 44.24 -0.59 -17.48
C VAL A 69 43.38 0.50 -16.85
N GLU A 70 42.27 0.82 -17.51
CA GLU A 70 41.21 1.68 -17.02
C GLU A 70 39.94 0.85 -16.75
N TRP A 71 39.16 1.21 -15.74
CA TRP A 71 37.89 0.55 -15.48
C TRP A 71 36.75 1.21 -16.27
N ALA A 72 36.11 0.46 -17.15
CA ALA A 72 34.95 0.94 -17.90
C ALA A 72 33.71 0.96 -17.00
N THR A 73 33.26 2.16 -16.62
CA THR A 73 32.07 2.36 -15.77
C THR A 73 30.81 1.80 -16.45
N PRO A 74 30.02 0.97 -15.75
CA PRO A 74 28.75 0.46 -16.26
C PRO A 74 27.80 1.56 -16.73
N HIS A 75 27.12 1.34 -17.85
CA HIS A 75 26.24 2.34 -18.47
C HIS A 75 25.00 2.68 -17.63
N PHE A 76 24.58 1.76 -16.75
CA PHE A 76 23.43 1.96 -15.87
C PHE A 76 23.73 2.87 -14.68
N LEU A 77 25.01 3.20 -14.41
CA LEU A 77 25.36 4.13 -13.36
C LEU A 77 25.27 5.57 -13.87
N PRO A 78 24.70 6.50 -13.08
CA PRO A 78 24.51 7.86 -13.51
C PRO A 78 25.82 8.63 -13.59
N ARG A 79 26.03 9.37 -14.68
CA ARG A 79 27.25 10.18 -14.89
C ARG A 79 27.02 11.68 -14.73
N GLU A 80 25.78 12.12 -14.91
CA GLU A 80 25.38 13.52 -14.83
C GLU A 80 23.91 13.64 -14.38
N GLY A 81 23.36 14.86 -14.38
CA GLY A 81 21.96 15.09 -14.04
C GLY A 81 21.70 15.13 -12.54
N ARG A 82 20.53 14.63 -12.14
CA ARG A 82 20.03 14.51 -10.77
C ARG A 82 19.01 13.37 -10.70
N GLY A 83 18.87 12.71 -9.56
CA GLY A 83 17.95 11.60 -9.43
C GLY A 83 18.13 10.76 -8.18
N VAL A 84 17.54 9.57 -8.20
CA VAL A 84 17.65 8.57 -7.14
C VAL A 84 18.28 7.31 -7.71
N LEU A 85 19.38 6.87 -7.10
CA LEU A 85 19.94 5.55 -7.28
C LEU A 85 19.37 4.63 -6.19
N PHE A 86 18.45 3.75 -6.59
CA PHE A 86 17.75 2.84 -5.72
C PHE A 86 18.41 1.45 -5.76
N LEU A 87 18.91 1.00 -4.61
CA LEU A 87 19.59 -0.28 -4.43
C LEU A 87 18.62 -1.27 -3.76
N ASP A 88 17.88 -2.03 -4.56
CA ASP A 88 16.87 -2.97 -4.06
C ASP A 88 17.48 -4.32 -3.69
N GLU A 89 16.81 -5.02 -2.76
CA GLU A 89 17.20 -6.33 -2.22
C GLU A 89 18.65 -6.39 -1.67
N LEU A 90 19.17 -5.29 -1.09
CA LEU A 90 20.58 -5.21 -0.63
C LEU A 90 20.95 -6.33 0.35
N ASN A 91 20.10 -6.61 1.34
CA ASN A 91 20.37 -7.62 2.36
C ASN A 91 20.13 -9.07 1.89
N LEU A 92 19.66 -9.25 0.66
CA LEU A 92 19.46 -10.56 0.02
C LEU A 92 20.57 -10.87 -1.00
N ALA A 93 21.28 -9.84 -1.47
CA ALA A 93 22.37 -10.00 -2.41
C ALA A 93 23.54 -10.80 -1.80
N PRO A 94 24.33 -11.52 -2.60
CA PRO A 94 25.53 -12.20 -2.13
C PRO A 94 26.50 -11.25 -1.42
N GLY A 95 27.22 -11.75 -0.41
CA GLY A 95 28.11 -10.92 0.42
C GLY A 95 29.18 -10.14 -0.35
N ALA A 96 29.65 -10.66 -1.50
CA ALA A 96 30.60 -9.95 -2.36
C ALA A 96 29.96 -8.74 -3.07
N VAL A 97 28.72 -8.86 -3.53
CA VAL A 97 27.96 -7.78 -4.17
C VAL A 97 27.61 -6.72 -3.14
N GLN A 98 27.18 -7.15 -1.96
CA GLN A 98 26.97 -6.29 -0.80
C GLN A 98 28.20 -5.44 -0.50
N ASN A 99 29.39 -6.04 -0.40
CA ASN A 99 30.62 -5.29 -0.13
C ASN A 99 30.92 -4.22 -1.19
N ALA A 100 30.68 -4.51 -2.47
CA ALA A 100 30.83 -3.52 -3.54
C ALA A 100 29.80 -2.40 -3.40
N ALA A 101 28.53 -2.72 -3.18
CA ALA A 101 27.49 -1.73 -2.93
C ALA A 101 27.79 -0.86 -1.69
N TYR A 102 28.40 -1.43 -0.64
CA TYR A 102 28.79 -0.68 0.55
C TYR A 102 29.85 0.37 0.27
N GLN A 103 30.83 0.08 -0.59
CA GLN A 103 31.78 1.10 -1.04
C GLN A 103 31.05 2.26 -1.72
N LEU A 104 30.09 1.96 -2.60
CA LEU A 104 29.28 2.99 -3.25
C LEU A 104 28.48 3.81 -2.24
N ILE A 105 27.83 3.15 -1.27
CA ILE A 105 26.99 3.80 -0.26
C ILE A 105 27.81 4.74 0.65
N LEU A 106 29.02 4.32 1.04
CA LEU A 106 29.86 5.05 1.98
C LEU A 106 30.65 6.16 1.32
N ASP A 107 31.33 5.83 0.23
CA ASP A 107 32.32 6.71 -0.39
C ASP A 107 31.73 7.45 -1.59
N ARG A 108 30.49 7.14 -1.98
CA ARG A 108 29.88 7.56 -3.25
C ARG A 108 30.76 7.18 -4.44
N LYS A 109 31.54 6.09 -4.31
CA LYS A 109 32.57 5.68 -5.27
C LYS A 109 32.58 4.18 -5.54
N LEU A 110 32.96 3.83 -6.76
CA LEU A 110 33.27 2.46 -7.19
C LEU A 110 34.52 2.48 -8.05
N GLY A 111 35.67 2.16 -7.46
CA GLY A 111 36.95 2.36 -8.15
C GLY A 111 37.12 3.84 -8.51
N ASP A 112 37.24 4.14 -9.80
CA ASP A 112 37.41 5.49 -10.34
C ASP A 112 36.09 6.24 -10.57
N TYR A 113 34.95 5.53 -10.49
CA TYR A 113 33.62 6.15 -10.61
C TYR A 113 33.23 6.89 -9.32
N GLU A 114 32.65 8.08 -9.47
CA GLU A 114 32.08 8.90 -8.39
C GLU A 114 30.63 9.28 -8.73
N LEU A 115 29.72 9.04 -7.77
CA LEU A 115 28.30 9.29 -7.93
C LEU A 115 28.02 10.81 -7.94
N PRO A 116 27.40 11.37 -8.99
CA PRO A 116 27.26 12.83 -9.11
C PRO A 116 26.46 13.43 -7.96
N ASP A 117 26.83 14.63 -7.51
CA ASP A 117 26.35 15.24 -6.26
C ASP A 117 24.83 15.30 -6.10
N ARG A 118 24.12 15.48 -7.22
CA ARG A 118 22.65 15.61 -7.24
C ARG A 118 21.91 14.27 -7.31
N TRP A 119 22.63 13.16 -7.12
CA TRP A 119 22.05 11.82 -6.99
C TRP A 119 22.00 11.38 -5.53
N VAL A 120 20.80 11.00 -5.08
CA VAL A 120 20.55 10.46 -3.74
C VAL A 120 20.55 8.94 -3.80
N MET A 121 21.17 8.29 -2.82
CA MET A 121 21.12 6.83 -2.70
C MET A 121 20.06 6.42 -1.69
N ILE A 122 19.21 5.49 -2.11
CA ILE A 122 18.23 4.83 -1.24
C ILE A 122 18.42 3.34 -1.41
N SER A 123 18.52 2.61 -0.32
CA SER A 123 18.59 1.14 -0.34
C SER A 123 17.30 0.55 0.22
N ALA A 124 16.96 -0.66 -0.21
CA ALA A 124 15.82 -1.39 0.31
C ALA A 124 16.16 -2.85 0.61
N GLY A 125 15.42 -3.41 1.55
CA GLY A 125 15.54 -4.81 1.96
C GLY A 125 14.27 -5.33 2.61
N ASN A 126 14.22 -6.65 2.74
CA ASN A 126 13.14 -7.31 3.48
C ASN A 126 13.54 -7.51 4.94
N ARG A 127 12.58 -7.59 5.86
CA ARG A 127 12.90 -7.84 7.27
C ARG A 127 13.51 -9.24 7.40
N ALA A 128 14.33 -9.47 8.43
CA ALA A 128 14.88 -10.81 8.69
C ALA A 128 13.79 -11.86 8.93
N GLU A 129 12.63 -11.40 9.40
CA GLU A 129 11.41 -12.20 9.64
C GLU A 129 10.63 -12.50 8.35
N ASP A 130 10.89 -11.77 7.26
CA ASP A 130 10.13 -11.89 6.00
C ASP A 130 10.72 -12.93 5.02
N ARG A 131 11.95 -13.43 5.24
CA ARG A 131 12.59 -14.42 4.34
C ARG A 131 13.62 -15.30 5.04
N ALA A 132 13.50 -16.62 4.84
CA ALA A 132 14.64 -17.54 4.88
C ALA A 132 15.71 -17.14 3.82
N GLY A 133 16.96 -16.93 4.26
CA GLY A 133 18.09 -16.58 3.37
C GLY A 133 18.52 -15.11 3.37
N VAL A 134 17.99 -14.29 4.28
CA VAL A 134 18.52 -12.94 4.52
C VAL A 134 19.94 -13.02 5.07
N HIS A 135 20.86 -12.29 4.45
CA HIS A 135 22.18 -12.05 5.02
C HIS A 135 22.07 -10.85 5.96
N PRO A 136 22.19 -11.03 7.29
CA PRO A 136 22.04 -9.94 8.22
C PRO A 136 23.08 -8.85 7.91
N MET A 137 22.59 -7.61 7.87
CA MET A 137 23.46 -6.46 7.66
C MET A 137 24.47 -6.38 8.81
N LYS A 138 25.76 -6.23 8.48
CA LYS A 138 26.81 -6.09 9.51
C LYS A 138 26.56 -4.81 10.32
N ALA A 139 26.67 -4.87 11.64
CA ALA A 139 26.39 -3.73 12.53
C ALA A 139 27.09 -2.40 12.17
N PRO A 140 28.39 -2.39 11.77
CA PRO A 140 29.07 -1.15 11.39
C PRO A 140 28.48 -0.46 10.16
N LEU A 141 27.81 -1.22 9.30
CA LEU A 141 27.15 -0.73 8.10
C LEU A 141 25.72 -0.30 8.40
N SER A 142 24.98 -1.05 9.23
CA SER A 142 23.66 -0.61 9.68
C SER A 142 23.74 0.79 10.28
N ASN A 143 24.77 1.06 11.08
CA ASN A 143 25.00 2.39 11.67
C ASN A 143 25.38 3.51 10.66
N ARG A 144 25.31 3.25 9.35
CA ARG A 144 25.57 4.20 8.27
C ARG A 144 24.32 4.56 7.48
N PHE A 145 23.21 3.92 7.80
CA PHE A 145 21.91 4.22 7.25
C PHE A 145 21.02 4.95 8.26
N ILE A 146 20.15 5.80 7.75
CA ILE A 146 18.88 6.08 8.40
C ILE A 146 17.92 4.95 8.03
N HIS A 147 17.30 4.32 9.02
CA HIS A 147 16.39 3.20 8.81
C HIS A 147 14.95 3.67 8.88
N TRP A 148 14.17 3.41 7.83
CA TRP A 148 12.72 3.63 7.80
C TRP A 148 12.01 2.32 7.55
N GLU A 149 10.92 2.10 8.29
CA GLU A 149 10.01 0.99 8.04
C GLU A 149 8.88 1.47 7.13
N VAL A 150 8.65 0.71 6.07
CA VAL A 150 7.53 0.89 5.15
C VAL A 150 6.50 -0.18 5.49
N GLU A 151 5.29 0.29 5.75
CA GLU A 151 4.13 -0.53 6.06
C GLU A 151 3.01 -0.24 5.06
N THR A 152 2.05 -1.15 4.97
CA THR A 152 0.87 -0.94 4.14
C THR A 152 -0.19 -0.23 4.94
N ASP A 153 -0.59 0.95 4.47
CA ASP A 153 -1.79 1.64 4.93
C ASP A 153 -2.90 1.50 3.88
N LEU A 154 -4.14 1.27 4.32
CA LEU A 154 -5.25 1.05 3.41
C LEU A 154 -5.71 2.35 2.74
N GLU A 155 -5.73 3.47 3.46
CA GLU A 155 -6.19 4.73 2.90
C GLU A 155 -5.18 5.26 1.87
N ASP A 156 -3.88 5.21 2.19
CA ASP A 156 -2.82 5.55 1.22
C ASP A 156 -2.87 4.67 -0.04
N TRP A 157 -3.13 3.36 0.14
CA TRP A 157 -3.26 2.45 -0.99
C TRP A 157 -4.52 2.72 -1.81
N LYS A 158 -5.62 3.12 -1.18
CA LYS A 158 -6.88 3.47 -1.86
C LYS A 158 -6.71 4.69 -2.73
N ASP A 159 -6.07 5.74 -2.24
CA ASP A 159 -5.81 6.97 -3.00
C ASP A 159 -5.03 6.64 -4.28
N TRP A 160 -3.93 5.88 -4.13
CA TRP A 160 -3.18 5.37 -5.28
C TRP A 160 -4.03 4.49 -6.21
N ALA A 161 -4.85 3.60 -5.65
CA ALA A 161 -5.66 2.64 -6.40
C ALA A 161 -6.74 3.34 -7.25
N TYR A 162 -7.35 4.42 -6.75
CA TYR A 162 -8.29 5.23 -7.50
C TYR A 162 -7.62 5.92 -8.69
N ASP A 163 -6.46 6.55 -8.47
CA ASP A 163 -5.71 7.25 -9.51
C ASP A 163 -5.20 6.31 -10.61
N ASN A 164 -4.92 5.04 -10.26
CA ASN A 164 -4.44 4.01 -11.18
C ASN A 164 -5.55 3.12 -11.75
N GLY A 165 -6.82 3.46 -11.50
CA GLY A 165 -7.97 2.75 -12.09
C GLY A 165 -8.06 1.28 -11.68
N ILE A 166 -7.75 0.95 -10.43
CA ILE A 166 -7.95 -0.38 -9.85
C ILE A 166 -9.46 -0.71 -9.83
N ASP A 167 -9.80 -1.97 -10.09
CA ASP A 167 -11.19 -2.44 -10.12
C ASP A 167 -11.90 -2.16 -8.77
N ARG A 168 -13.06 -1.49 -8.84
CA ARG A 168 -13.82 -1.06 -7.65
C ARG A 168 -14.23 -2.22 -6.74
N ARG A 169 -14.32 -3.45 -7.25
CA ARG A 169 -14.59 -4.64 -6.43
C ARG A 169 -13.42 -4.96 -5.51
N VAL A 170 -12.19 -4.79 -5.99
CA VAL A 170 -10.97 -5.00 -5.18
C VAL A 170 -10.91 -3.94 -4.08
N ILE A 171 -11.09 -2.67 -4.42
CA ILE A 171 -11.12 -1.58 -3.45
C ILE A 171 -12.22 -1.82 -2.40
N GLY A 172 -13.43 -2.16 -2.84
CA GLY A 172 -14.55 -2.45 -1.94
C GLY A 172 -14.29 -3.63 -1.00
N PHE A 173 -13.68 -4.71 -1.51
CA PHE A 173 -13.31 -5.86 -0.68
C PHE A 173 -12.27 -5.49 0.38
N LEU A 174 -11.25 -4.71 0.01
CA LEU A 174 -10.21 -4.29 0.95
C LEU A 174 -10.72 -3.28 1.97
N ASN A 175 -11.71 -2.46 1.61
CA ASN A 175 -12.42 -1.62 2.58
C ASN A 175 -13.25 -2.46 3.57
N PHE A 176 -13.89 -3.54 3.09
CA PHE A 176 -14.64 -4.47 3.93
C PHE A 176 -13.72 -5.31 4.83
N LYS A 177 -12.55 -5.71 4.33
CA LYS A 177 -11.56 -6.51 5.07
C LYS A 177 -10.15 -5.95 4.94
N PRO A 178 -9.81 -4.86 5.65
CA PRO A 178 -8.51 -4.17 5.56
C PRO A 178 -7.30 -5.09 5.79
N SER A 179 -7.44 -6.05 6.70
CA SER A 179 -6.40 -7.05 6.99
C SER A 179 -6.02 -7.94 5.80
N MET A 180 -6.74 -7.88 4.68
CA MET A 180 -6.39 -8.59 3.44
C MET A 180 -5.46 -7.80 2.52
N LEU A 181 -5.21 -6.52 2.77
CA LEU A 181 -4.30 -5.73 1.92
C LEU A 181 -2.90 -6.34 1.87
N TYR A 182 -2.40 -6.78 3.02
CA TYR A 182 -1.13 -7.45 3.16
C TYR A 182 -1.23 -8.60 4.16
N ARG A 183 -0.96 -9.82 3.69
CA ARG A 183 -0.82 -11.01 4.53
C ARG A 183 0.33 -11.85 4.03
N PHE A 184 1.41 -11.81 4.78
CA PHE A 184 2.55 -12.66 4.53
C PHE A 184 2.55 -13.83 5.53
N GLU A 185 2.22 -15.02 5.03
CA GLU A 185 2.37 -16.26 5.78
C GLU A 185 3.52 -17.05 5.13
N GLU A 186 4.60 -17.27 5.87
CA GLU A 186 5.78 -18.00 5.40
C GLU A 186 5.50 -19.53 5.37
N GLU A 187 4.44 -19.94 4.67
CA GLU A 187 4.14 -21.35 4.45
C GLU A 187 4.92 -21.88 3.23
N LYS A 188 5.69 -22.95 3.45
CA LYS A 188 6.44 -23.64 2.39
C LYS A 188 5.51 -24.07 1.26
N GLY A 189 5.77 -23.59 0.05
CA GLY A 189 5.08 -24.00 -1.17
C GLY A 189 3.92 -23.09 -1.61
N ARG A 190 3.62 -22.00 -0.88
CA ARG A 190 2.68 -20.98 -1.38
C ARG A 190 3.42 -20.00 -2.31
N HIS A 191 2.95 -19.91 -3.56
CA HIS A 191 3.48 -18.99 -4.58
C HIS A 191 2.72 -17.66 -4.66
N ALA A 192 1.52 -17.59 -4.07
CA ALA A 192 0.60 -16.47 -4.17
C ALA A 192 0.06 -16.11 -2.77
N PHE A 193 0.05 -14.82 -2.45
CA PHE A 193 -0.40 -14.29 -1.16
C PHE A 193 -0.82 -12.82 -1.29
N PRO A 194 -1.64 -12.29 -0.37
CA PRO A 194 -2.12 -10.92 -0.42
C PRO A 194 -1.02 -9.87 -0.16
N THR A 195 -0.89 -8.94 -1.09
CA THR A 195 -0.04 -7.74 -1.04
C THR A 195 -0.69 -6.66 -1.91
N PRO A 196 -0.38 -5.37 -1.72
CA PRO A 196 -0.79 -4.32 -2.66
C PRO A 196 -0.60 -4.69 -4.13
N ARG A 197 0.59 -5.21 -4.48
CA ARG A 197 0.93 -5.67 -5.84
C ARG A 197 0.06 -6.82 -6.35
N THR A 198 -0.28 -7.78 -5.50
CA THR A 198 -1.10 -8.92 -5.94
C THR A 198 -2.57 -8.56 -6.05
N TRP A 199 -3.05 -7.57 -5.30
CA TRP A 199 -4.39 -6.99 -5.51
C TRP A 199 -4.50 -6.16 -6.79
N GLU A 200 -3.44 -5.44 -7.17
CA GLU A 200 -3.33 -4.84 -8.50
C GLU A 200 -3.45 -5.91 -9.60
N ARG A 201 -2.74 -7.04 -9.47
CA ARG A 201 -2.89 -8.16 -10.42
C ARG A 201 -4.30 -8.74 -10.45
N VAL A 202 -4.98 -8.84 -9.31
CA VAL A 202 -6.39 -9.24 -9.27
C VAL A 202 -7.24 -8.28 -10.10
N SER A 203 -7.01 -6.97 -9.98
CA SER A 203 -7.68 -5.99 -10.83
C SER A 203 -7.39 -6.23 -12.32
N ASP A 204 -6.15 -6.55 -12.70
CA ASP A 204 -5.81 -6.83 -14.09
C ASP A 204 -6.50 -8.09 -14.62
N LEU A 205 -6.52 -9.17 -13.83
CA LEU A 205 -7.25 -10.41 -14.17
C LEU A 205 -8.73 -10.13 -14.41
N LEU A 206 -9.35 -9.35 -13.53
CA LEU A 206 -10.75 -8.96 -13.66
C LEU A 206 -11.00 -8.14 -14.93
N LYS A 207 -10.11 -7.21 -15.29
CA LYS A 207 -10.18 -6.43 -16.53
C LYS A 207 -10.03 -7.33 -17.77
N MET A 208 -9.30 -8.44 -17.66
CA MET A 208 -9.17 -9.45 -18.72
C MET A 208 -10.36 -10.43 -18.76
N GLY A 209 -11.33 -10.31 -17.85
CA GLY A 209 -12.47 -11.23 -17.73
C GLY A 209 -12.17 -12.52 -16.96
N LEU A 210 -10.96 -12.66 -16.40
CA LEU A 210 -10.55 -13.78 -15.56
C LEU A 210 -11.05 -13.51 -14.14
N SER A 211 -12.15 -14.15 -13.78
CA SER A 211 -12.88 -13.87 -12.54
C SER A 211 -13.26 -15.13 -11.75
N ASP A 212 -12.85 -16.31 -12.20
CA ASP A 212 -13.08 -17.55 -11.46
C ASP A 212 -12.21 -17.59 -10.22
N THR A 213 -12.57 -18.43 -9.24
CA THR A 213 -11.86 -18.45 -7.95
C THR A 213 -10.40 -18.83 -8.13
N GLU A 214 -10.14 -19.75 -9.06
CA GLU A 214 -8.82 -20.23 -9.45
C GLU A 214 -7.97 -19.12 -10.08
N ASP A 215 -8.57 -18.27 -10.91
CA ASP A 215 -7.89 -17.12 -11.52
C ASP A 215 -7.40 -16.16 -10.43
N ILE A 216 -8.29 -15.77 -9.53
CA ILE A 216 -7.98 -14.85 -8.43
C ILE A 216 -6.97 -15.49 -7.47
N ALA A 217 -7.12 -16.79 -7.19
CA ALA A 217 -6.21 -17.55 -6.33
C ALA A 217 -4.78 -17.59 -6.88
N SER A 218 -4.59 -17.50 -8.19
CA SER A 218 -3.26 -17.44 -8.82
C SER A 218 -2.47 -16.19 -8.41
N ALA A 219 -3.14 -15.12 -7.98
CA ALA A 219 -2.52 -13.87 -7.54
C ALA A 219 -2.41 -13.74 -6.02
N VAL A 220 -3.49 -14.02 -5.28
CA VAL A 220 -3.57 -13.74 -3.82
C VAL A 220 -3.65 -15.01 -2.95
N GLY A 221 -3.63 -16.19 -3.56
CA GLY A 221 -3.81 -17.46 -2.87
C GLY A 221 -5.28 -17.85 -2.66
N LEU A 222 -5.53 -19.14 -2.48
CA LEU A 222 -6.89 -19.71 -2.47
C LEU A 222 -7.78 -19.16 -1.33
N GLY A 223 -7.21 -18.95 -0.15
CA GLY A 223 -7.95 -18.43 1.01
C GLY A 223 -8.51 -17.03 0.73
N ALA A 224 -7.64 -16.09 0.36
CA ALA A 224 -8.04 -14.72 0.04
C ALA A 224 -8.97 -14.66 -1.18
N ALA A 225 -8.74 -15.49 -2.21
CA ALA A 225 -9.60 -15.55 -3.38
C ALA A 225 -11.04 -15.98 -3.06
N ARG A 226 -11.21 -16.99 -2.19
CA ARG A 226 -12.54 -17.43 -1.75
C ARG A 226 -13.28 -16.33 -1.01
N GLU A 227 -12.59 -15.63 -0.12
CA GLU A 227 -13.19 -14.50 0.60
C GLU A 227 -13.57 -13.35 -0.33
N PHE A 228 -12.68 -12.99 -1.26
CA PHE A 228 -12.97 -11.98 -2.28
C PHE A 228 -14.20 -12.37 -3.11
N LYS A 229 -14.27 -13.61 -3.60
CA LYS A 229 -15.42 -14.10 -4.38
C LYS A 229 -16.70 -14.17 -3.56
N ALA A 230 -16.62 -14.52 -2.27
CA ALA A 230 -17.77 -14.49 -1.38
C ALA A 230 -18.28 -13.05 -1.20
N TYR A 231 -17.38 -12.09 -0.99
CA TYR A 231 -17.73 -10.67 -0.92
C TYR A 231 -18.38 -10.17 -2.22
N VAL A 232 -17.82 -10.50 -3.39
CA VAL A 232 -18.39 -10.09 -4.68
C VAL A 232 -19.78 -10.68 -4.87
N ARG A 233 -20.00 -11.98 -4.59
CA ARG A 233 -21.33 -12.60 -4.67
C ARG A 233 -22.32 -11.98 -3.70
N MET A 234 -21.90 -11.74 -2.46
CA MET A 234 -22.72 -11.07 -1.46
C MET A 234 -23.15 -9.69 -1.96
N LYS A 235 -22.22 -8.94 -2.58
CA LYS A 235 -22.49 -7.61 -3.15
C LYS A 235 -23.42 -7.66 -4.36
N ASP A 236 -23.26 -8.65 -5.24
CA ASP A 236 -24.14 -8.85 -6.40
C ASP A 236 -25.56 -9.22 -5.96
N ASP A 237 -25.71 -9.86 -4.80
CA ASP A 237 -27.00 -10.15 -4.17
C ASP A 237 -27.49 -9.05 -3.20
N LEU A 238 -26.81 -7.88 -3.13
CA LEU A 238 -27.31 -6.76 -2.33
C LEU A 238 -28.48 -6.09 -3.04
N PRO A 239 -29.47 -5.62 -2.28
CA PRO A 239 -30.45 -4.67 -2.78
C PRO A 239 -29.78 -3.47 -3.44
N ASP A 240 -30.38 -3.01 -4.53
CA ASP A 240 -29.89 -1.86 -5.28
C ASP A 240 -29.86 -0.61 -4.40
N VAL A 241 -28.65 -0.15 -4.07
CA VAL A 241 -28.39 1.02 -3.22
C VAL A 241 -28.97 2.29 -3.84
N ASP A 242 -28.93 2.44 -5.17
CA ASP A 242 -29.53 3.60 -5.84
C ASP A 242 -31.03 3.57 -5.65
N ALA A 243 -31.65 2.44 -5.96
CA ALA A 243 -33.08 2.30 -5.77
C ALA A 243 -33.48 2.54 -4.31
N ILE A 244 -32.67 2.08 -3.34
CA ILE A 244 -32.91 2.34 -1.93
C ILE A 244 -32.79 3.83 -1.61
N LEU A 245 -31.73 4.51 -2.04
CA LEU A 245 -31.55 5.94 -1.86
C LEU A 245 -32.63 6.78 -2.58
N GLU A 246 -33.25 6.22 -3.62
CA GLU A 246 -34.39 6.81 -4.34
C GLU A 246 -35.77 6.43 -3.76
N GLY A 247 -35.82 5.62 -2.69
CA GLY A 247 -37.04 5.35 -1.92
C GLY A 247 -37.50 3.89 -1.84
N LYS A 248 -36.77 2.94 -2.44
CA LYS A 248 -37.05 1.51 -2.31
C LYS A 248 -36.73 1.03 -0.89
N ASN A 249 -37.62 0.22 -0.30
CA ASN A 249 -37.52 -0.22 1.09
C ASN A 249 -37.13 -1.70 1.22
N GLU A 250 -36.22 -2.16 0.37
CA GLU A 250 -35.78 -3.56 0.37
C GLU A 250 -34.67 -3.78 1.42
N VAL A 251 -34.99 -4.54 2.46
CA VAL A 251 -34.06 -4.84 3.56
C VAL A 251 -33.59 -6.30 3.47
N PRO A 252 -32.27 -6.56 3.40
CA PRO A 252 -31.73 -7.93 3.46
C PRO A 252 -32.00 -8.60 4.82
N GLU A 253 -32.20 -9.91 4.81
CA GLU A 253 -32.32 -10.71 6.05
C GLU A 253 -30.95 -11.13 6.63
N ASP A 254 -29.91 -11.16 5.79
CA ASP A 254 -28.57 -11.63 6.15
C ASP A 254 -27.73 -10.52 6.81
N LEU A 255 -27.07 -10.83 7.93
CA LEU A 255 -26.30 -9.86 8.73
C LEU A 255 -25.10 -9.27 7.97
N ASP A 256 -24.40 -10.10 7.17
CA ASP A 256 -23.26 -9.64 6.38
C ASP A 256 -23.73 -8.71 5.25
N LYS A 257 -24.88 -9.04 4.64
CA LYS A 257 -25.54 -8.15 3.66
C LYS A 257 -26.00 -6.84 4.28
N LEU A 258 -26.53 -6.85 5.49
CA LEU A 258 -26.91 -5.62 6.20
C LEU A 258 -25.69 -4.70 6.44
N HIS A 259 -24.58 -5.25 6.93
CA HIS A 259 -23.33 -4.49 7.10
C HIS A 259 -22.81 -3.91 5.78
N ALA A 260 -22.80 -4.72 4.73
CA ALA A 260 -22.33 -4.29 3.42
C ALA A 260 -23.25 -3.25 2.77
N LEU A 261 -24.57 -3.37 2.98
CA LEU A 261 -25.55 -2.41 2.51
C LEU A 261 -25.38 -1.06 3.21
N VAL A 262 -25.26 -1.06 4.54
CA VAL A 262 -25.01 0.16 5.33
C VAL A 262 -23.76 0.86 4.83
N SER A 263 -22.65 0.12 4.70
CA SER A 263 -21.38 0.68 4.21
C SER A 263 -21.49 1.27 2.80
N SER A 264 -22.18 0.56 1.90
CA SER A 264 -22.37 0.99 0.51
C SER A 264 -23.28 2.21 0.41
N MET A 265 -24.33 2.29 1.23
CA MET A 265 -25.23 3.43 1.31
C MET A 265 -24.51 4.69 1.80
N VAL A 266 -23.72 4.58 2.87
CA VAL A 266 -22.96 5.71 3.43
C VAL A 266 -21.94 6.23 2.41
N GLN A 267 -21.17 5.33 1.79
CA GLN A 267 -20.21 5.71 0.75
C GLN A 267 -20.90 6.49 -0.37
N LYS A 268 -21.99 5.95 -0.92
CA LYS A 268 -22.67 6.55 -2.07
C LYS A 268 -23.33 7.88 -1.72
N ALA A 269 -23.98 7.95 -0.56
CA ALA A 269 -24.61 9.17 -0.10
C ALA A 269 -23.61 10.29 0.23
N SER A 270 -22.40 9.95 0.72
CA SER A 270 -21.32 10.91 0.94
C SER A 270 -20.78 11.48 -0.38
N GLU A 271 -20.67 10.65 -1.43
CA GLU A 271 -20.22 11.08 -2.76
C GLU A 271 -21.24 11.99 -3.48
N MET A 272 -22.53 11.70 -3.38
CA MET A 272 -23.58 12.39 -4.15
C MET A 272 -24.28 13.53 -3.39
N GLY A 273 -24.37 13.44 -2.06
CA GLY A 273 -25.12 14.37 -1.20
C GLY A 273 -26.64 14.29 -1.38
N GLY A 274 -27.39 14.95 -0.47
CA GLY A 274 -28.85 15.12 -0.61
C GLY A 274 -29.72 13.92 -0.18
N TYR A 275 -29.13 12.92 0.49
CA TYR A 275 -29.84 11.72 0.96
C TYR A 275 -30.03 11.68 2.48
N GLU A 276 -29.85 12.80 3.18
CA GLU A 276 -29.85 12.86 4.64
C GLU A 276 -31.17 12.32 5.23
N GLU A 277 -32.29 12.80 4.71
CA GLU A 277 -33.61 12.40 5.18
C GLU A 277 -33.90 10.94 4.84
N ARG A 278 -33.48 10.52 3.64
CA ARG A 278 -33.64 9.14 3.20
C ARG A 278 -32.86 8.15 4.05
N ILE A 279 -31.64 8.49 4.46
CA ILE A 279 -30.83 7.66 5.35
C ILE A 279 -31.56 7.41 6.67
N VAL A 280 -32.12 8.46 7.29
CA VAL A 280 -32.82 8.33 8.56
C VAL A 280 -34.12 7.53 8.42
N GLU A 281 -34.84 7.70 7.31
CA GLU A 281 -36.00 6.85 7.00
C GLU A 281 -35.63 5.39 6.86
N TYR A 282 -34.58 5.10 6.08
CA TYR A 282 -34.17 3.73 5.83
C TYR A 282 -33.61 3.06 7.08
N ALA A 283 -32.87 3.80 7.92
CA ALA A 283 -32.39 3.32 9.21
C ALA A 283 -33.55 2.80 10.09
N ASN A 284 -34.73 3.43 10.03
CA ASN A 284 -35.90 2.97 10.79
C ASN A 284 -36.47 1.62 10.34
N LEU A 285 -36.09 1.13 9.16
CA LEU A 285 -36.47 -0.18 8.62
C LEU A 285 -35.47 -1.28 9.01
N LEU A 286 -34.26 -0.90 9.45
CA LEU A 286 -33.21 -1.84 9.80
C LEU A 286 -33.38 -2.38 11.23
N PRO A 287 -32.80 -3.55 11.55
CA PRO A 287 -32.64 -3.98 12.93
C PRO A 287 -31.86 -2.93 13.74
N ALA A 288 -32.16 -2.81 15.03
CA ALA A 288 -31.77 -1.65 15.84
C ALA A 288 -30.25 -1.36 15.86
N GLU A 289 -29.41 -2.40 15.87
CA GLU A 289 -27.95 -2.26 15.82
C GLU A 289 -27.48 -1.63 14.50
N PHE A 290 -28.02 -2.09 13.36
CA PHE A 290 -27.69 -1.57 12.03
C PHE A 290 -28.29 -0.18 11.77
N ALA A 291 -29.44 0.10 12.36
CA ALA A 291 -30.07 1.41 12.33
C ALA A 291 -29.14 2.46 12.97
N VAL A 292 -28.62 2.16 14.16
CA VAL A 292 -27.65 3.02 14.87
C VAL A 292 -26.33 3.10 14.10
N LEU A 293 -25.83 1.98 13.58
CA LEU A 293 -24.60 1.95 12.78
C LEU A 293 -24.69 2.86 11.56
N LEU A 294 -25.76 2.74 10.76
CA LEU A 294 -25.98 3.56 9.56
C LEU A 294 -25.97 5.06 9.88
N VAL A 295 -26.70 5.48 10.92
CA VAL A 295 -26.76 6.89 11.31
C VAL A 295 -25.40 7.40 11.81
N LYS A 296 -24.70 6.60 12.62
CA LYS A 296 -23.39 6.96 13.17
C LYS A 296 -22.31 7.06 12.10
N ASP A 297 -22.27 6.11 11.17
CA ASP A 297 -21.30 6.13 10.07
C ASP A 297 -21.62 7.23 9.06
N SER A 298 -22.90 7.56 8.84
CA SER A 298 -23.28 8.73 8.05
C SER A 298 -22.75 10.04 8.64
N LEU A 299 -22.89 10.23 9.96
CA LEU A 299 -22.35 11.41 10.66
C LEU A 299 -20.82 11.49 10.53
N ARG A 300 -20.12 10.36 10.64
CA ARG A 300 -18.66 10.29 10.46
C ARG A 300 -18.23 10.60 9.04
N ALA A 301 -19.02 10.18 8.05
CA ALA A 301 -18.81 10.47 6.64
C ALA A 301 -19.22 11.91 6.23
N GLY A 302 -19.52 12.78 7.21
CA GLY A 302 -19.87 14.18 6.97
C GLY A 302 -21.29 14.40 6.44
N ILE A 303 -22.14 13.38 6.44
CA ILE A 303 -23.54 13.49 6.00
C ILE A 303 -24.35 14.07 7.17
N PRO A 304 -24.95 15.27 7.03
CA PRO A 304 -25.56 15.98 8.15
C PRO A 304 -26.97 15.44 8.50
N VAL A 305 -27.10 14.13 8.73
CA VAL A 305 -28.38 13.47 9.06
C VAL A 305 -29.08 14.05 10.29
N GLN A 306 -28.33 14.66 11.22
CA GLN A 306 -28.84 15.35 12.41
C GLN A 306 -29.66 16.60 12.11
N THR A 307 -29.55 17.16 10.91
CA THR A 307 -30.34 18.35 10.51
C THR A 307 -31.73 17.97 9.99
N THR A 308 -32.01 16.69 9.81
CA THR A 308 -33.30 16.21 9.29
C THR A 308 -34.37 16.21 10.37
N GLN A 309 -35.63 16.42 9.97
CA GLN A 309 -36.76 16.43 10.90
C GLN A 309 -36.96 15.07 11.59
N LYS A 310 -36.67 13.98 10.86
CA LYS A 310 -36.83 12.59 11.32
C LYS A 310 -35.73 12.12 12.27
N PHE A 311 -34.60 12.82 12.34
CA PHE A 311 -33.50 12.43 13.23
C PHE A 311 -33.88 12.51 14.70
N LYS A 312 -34.71 13.50 15.07
CA LYS A 312 -35.16 13.64 16.45
C LYS A 312 -35.98 12.42 16.92
N GLU A 313 -36.90 11.96 16.07
CA GLU A 313 -37.71 10.77 16.32
C GLU A 313 -36.84 9.51 16.40
N PHE A 314 -35.87 9.38 15.49
CA PHE A 314 -34.88 8.30 15.51
C PHE A 314 -34.09 8.28 16.84
N SER A 315 -33.58 9.44 17.27
CA SER A 315 -32.78 9.55 18.49
C SER A 315 -33.57 9.23 19.75
N GLU A 316 -34.86 9.58 19.79
CA GLU A 316 -35.73 9.22 20.91
C GLU A 316 -36.01 7.71 20.95
N LYS A 317 -36.25 7.09 19.78
CA LYS A 317 -36.52 5.65 19.65
C LYS A 317 -35.31 4.76 20.00
N HIS A 318 -34.09 5.19 19.68
CA HIS A 318 -32.88 4.40 19.84
C HIS A 318 -31.98 4.87 21.00
N LYS A 319 -32.51 5.71 21.90
CA LYS A 319 -31.78 6.37 22.99
C LYS A 319 -30.95 5.41 23.86
N ASP A 320 -31.52 4.27 24.23
CA ASP A 320 -30.87 3.33 25.15
C ASP A 320 -29.64 2.65 24.51
N LEU A 321 -29.72 2.30 23.22
CA LEU A 321 -28.61 1.71 22.46
C LEU A 321 -27.46 2.70 22.21
N ILE A 322 -27.80 3.97 21.96
CA ILE A 322 -26.81 5.03 21.76
C ILE A 322 -26.02 5.27 23.06
N LEU A 323 -26.69 5.21 24.23
CA LEU A 323 -26.06 5.40 25.54
C LEU A 323 -25.27 4.17 26.02
N ASP A 324 -25.71 2.95 25.69
CA ASP A 324 -25.03 1.70 26.09
C ASP A 324 -23.72 1.46 25.32
N GLU A 325 -23.61 1.88 24.06
CA GLU A 325 -22.31 1.81 23.36
C GLU A 325 -21.28 2.81 23.88
N GLU A 326 -21.71 4.01 24.29
CA GLU A 326 -20.82 4.99 24.92
C GLU A 326 -20.31 4.51 26.28
N SER A 327 -21.15 3.77 27.03
CA SER A 327 -20.76 3.16 28.30
C SER A 327 -19.75 2.03 28.06
N LYS A 328 -19.99 1.14 27.08
CA LYS A 328 -19.06 0.07 26.66
C LYS A 328 -17.71 0.59 26.17
N ARG A 329 -17.69 1.67 25.38
CA ARG A 329 -16.44 2.33 24.94
C ARG A 329 -15.63 2.93 26.10
N LYS A 330 -16.29 3.40 27.17
CA LYS A 330 -15.62 3.93 28.36
C LYS A 330 -15.03 2.82 29.23
N THR A 331 -15.67 1.65 29.31
CA THR A 331 -15.10 0.49 30.01
C THR A 331 -13.96 -0.16 29.23
N GLU A 332 -14.06 -0.32 27.90
CA GLU A 332 -12.99 -0.86 27.07
C GLU A 332 -11.77 0.09 26.94
N GLY A 333 -11.96 1.40 27.05
CA GLY A 333 -10.87 2.37 27.10
C GLY A 333 -10.14 2.47 28.44
N SER A 334 -10.62 1.77 29.48
CA SER A 334 -10.03 1.75 30.83
C SER A 334 -9.24 0.49 31.16
N GLU A 335 -9.25 -0.50 30.25
CA GLU A 335 -8.43 -1.70 30.32
C GLU A 335 -7.33 -1.64 29.24
N ASN A 336 -6.32 -0.79 29.47
CA ASN A 336 -5.00 -1.03 28.93
C ASN A 336 -3.95 -0.50 29.94
N PRO A 337 -3.14 -1.37 30.58
CA PRO A 337 -2.08 -0.95 31.49
C PRO A 337 -0.89 -0.29 30.77
#